data_AF-A0A120IB17-F1
#
_entry.id   AF-A0A120IB17-F1
#
_cell.length_a   1.000
_cell.length_b   1.000
_cell.length_c   1.000
_cell.angle_alpha   90.00
_cell.angle_beta   90.00
_cell.angle_gamma   90.00
#
_symmetry.space_group_name_H-M   'P 1'
#
loop_
_entity.id
_entity.type
_entity.pdbx_description
1 polymer ?
#
loop_
_entity_poly.entity_id
_entity_poly.type
_entity_poly.pdbx_seq_one_letter_code
_entity_poly.pdbx_strand_id
1 'polypeptide(L)'
;MISVFDNGHAKGKQNILTTWLNKDGYGLSKNSKPYELKQYLADLIEKSVYIIDEGLEDEDVMTLIKRIENEELDITRVVVYVHSVRFSVLQEVRKNLKVLRNNKNVALIERF
;
A
#
# COMPACT_ATOMS: atom_id res chain seq x y z
N MET A 1 13.64 -19.63 -1.22
CA MET A 1 13.14 -18.28 -0.87
C MET A 1 11.97 -18.49 0.07
N ILE A 2 11.92 -17.78 1.20
CA ILE A 2 11.18 -18.16 2.41
C ILE A 2 9.66 -18.10 2.18
N SER A 3 9.07 -19.25 1.85
CA SER A 3 7.63 -19.48 1.75
C SER A 3 7.13 -20.09 3.07
N VAL A 4 7.09 -19.27 4.12
CA VAL A 4 6.61 -19.73 5.46
C VAL A 4 5.08 -19.57 5.58
N PHE A 5 4.43 -19.01 4.56
CA PHE A 5 2.99 -18.72 4.57
C PHE A 5 2.21 -19.20 3.34
N ASP A 6 2.81 -19.92 2.39
CA ASP A 6 2.06 -20.48 1.27
C ASP A 6 1.48 -21.85 1.65
N ASN A 7 0.30 -21.83 2.25
CA ASN A 7 -0.55 -23.01 2.28
C ASN A 7 -1.32 -23.02 0.96
N GLY A 8 -1.37 -24.15 0.24
CA GLY A 8 -1.85 -24.29 -1.14
C GLY A 8 -3.30 -23.87 -1.47
N HIS A 9 -3.96 -23.14 -0.56
CA HIS A 9 -5.32 -22.61 -0.68
C HIS A 9 -5.40 -21.07 -0.54
N ALA A 10 -4.37 -20.39 -0.03
CA ALA A 10 -4.35 -18.93 0.10
C ALA A 10 -2.92 -18.38 0.06
N LYS A 11 -2.65 -17.45 -0.86
CA LYS A 11 -1.35 -16.74 -0.92
C LYS A 11 -1.21 -15.89 0.35
N GLY A 12 -0.05 -15.88 1.01
CA GLY A 12 0.18 -15.12 2.24
C GLY A 12 -0.31 -13.66 2.18
N LYS A 13 -0.13 -13.01 1.03
CA LYS A 13 -0.66 -11.68 0.69
C LYS A 13 -2.17 -11.55 0.95
N GLN A 14 -2.98 -12.51 0.47
CA GLN A 14 -4.44 -12.46 0.57
C GLN A 14 -4.91 -12.55 2.02
N ASN A 15 -4.23 -13.34 2.84
CA ASN A 15 -4.55 -13.46 4.26
C ASN A 15 -4.22 -12.16 5.02
N ILE A 16 -3.06 -11.57 4.74
CA ILE A 16 -2.65 -10.27 5.30
C ILE A 16 -3.67 -9.20 4.91
N LEU A 17 -3.97 -9.09 3.61
CA LEU A 17 -4.90 -8.11 3.08
C LEU A 17 -6.28 -8.27 3.71
N THR A 18 -6.87 -9.47 3.72
CA THR A 18 -8.20 -9.72 4.29
C THR A 18 -8.26 -9.36 5.77
N THR A 19 -7.22 -9.73 6.54
CA THR A 19 -7.12 -9.39 7.96
C THR A 19 -7.10 -7.87 8.17
N TRP A 20 -6.35 -7.17 7.32
CA TRP A 20 -6.19 -5.73 7.39
C TRP A 20 -7.45 -4.97 6.96
N LEU A 21 -8.09 -5.41 5.87
CA LEU A 21 -9.39 -4.88 5.44
C LEU A 21 -10.42 -4.99 6.57
N ASN A 22 -10.49 -6.14 7.23
CA ASN A 22 -11.40 -6.34 8.35
C ASN A 22 -11.04 -5.43 9.54
N LYS A 23 -9.75 -5.34 9.90
CA LYS A 23 -9.25 -4.46 10.97
C LYS A 23 -9.52 -2.97 10.71
N ASP A 24 -9.47 -2.55 9.44
CA ASP A 24 -9.75 -1.18 9.02
C ASP A 24 -11.24 -0.87 8.83
N GLY A 25 -12.13 -1.83 9.13
CA GLY A 25 -13.58 -1.64 9.14
C GLY A 25 -14.25 -1.84 7.77
N TYR A 26 -13.54 -2.37 6.78
CA TYR A 26 -14.12 -2.68 5.46
C TYR A 26 -14.98 -3.96 5.47
N GLY A 27 -14.86 -4.78 6.52
CA GLY A 27 -15.55 -6.06 6.65
C GLY A 27 -14.95 -7.17 5.78
N LEU A 28 -15.62 -8.32 5.74
CA LEU A 28 -15.15 -9.52 5.04
C LEU A 28 -15.62 -9.62 3.58
N SER A 29 -16.58 -8.79 3.18
CA SER A 29 -17.22 -8.85 1.86
C SER A 29 -16.65 -7.86 0.84
N LYS A 30 -15.87 -6.87 1.28
CA LYS A 30 -15.26 -5.88 0.38
C LYS A 30 -13.91 -6.39 -0.12
N ASN A 31 -13.76 -6.34 -1.44
CA ASN A 31 -12.50 -6.66 -2.11
C ASN A 31 -11.77 -5.37 -2.49
N SER A 32 -10.44 -5.41 -2.43
CA SER A 32 -9.58 -4.39 -3.05
C SER A 32 -9.67 -4.48 -4.57
N LYS A 33 -9.28 -3.39 -5.23
CA LYS A 33 -9.00 -3.35 -6.66
C LYS A 33 -7.48 -3.25 -6.85
N PRO A 34 -6.90 -4.03 -7.77
CA PRO A 34 -5.49 -3.85 -8.10
C PRO A 34 -5.28 -2.43 -8.64
N TYR A 35 -4.21 -1.78 -8.19
CA TYR A 35 -3.81 -0.45 -8.58
C TYR A 35 -2.36 -0.47 -9.05
N GLU A 36 -2.18 -0.39 -10.36
CA GLU A 36 -0.88 -0.42 -11.00
C GLU A 36 -0.18 0.93 -10.88
N LEU A 37 1.02 0.93 -10.30
CA LEU A 37 1.92 2.08 -10.28
C LEU A 37 2.75 2.07 -11.56
N LYS A 38 4.08 2.00 -11.47
CA LYS A 38 4.96 1.92 -12.64
C LYS A 38 5.39 0.48 -12.89
N GLN A 39 5.88 -0.19 -11.84
CA GLN A 39 6.31 -1.58 -11.85
C GLN A 39 5.66 -2.38 -10.71
N TYR A 40 5.05 -1.68 -9.75
CA TYR A 40 4.41 -2.28 -8.59
C TYR A 40 2.87 -2.37 -8.73
N LEU A 41 2.29 -3.47 -8.25
CA LEU A 41 0.85 -3.66 -8.16
C LEU A 41 0.39 -3.54 -6.70
N ALA A 42 -0.21 -2.40 -6.37
CA ALA A 42 -0.79 -2.15 -5.06
C ALA A 42 -2.26 -2.60 -5.00
N ASP A 43 -2.83 -2.61 -3.79
CA ASP A 43 -4.24 -2.90 -3.55
C ASP A 43 -4.96 -1.63 -3.07
N LEU A 44 -5.91 -1.13 -3.86
CA LEU A 44 -6.69 0.07 -3.55
C LEU A 44 -8.11 -0.30 -3.13
N ILE A 45 -8.57 0.27 -2.02
CA ILE A 45 -9.97 0.19 -1.59
C ILE A 45 -10.40 1.53 -1.00
N GLU A 46 -11.48 2.10 -1.56
CA GLU A 46 -11.97 3.42 -1.20
C GLU A 46 -10.85 4.47 -1.15
N LYS A 47 -10.43 4.91 0.04
CA LYS A 47 -9.38 5.90 0.26
C LYS A 47 -8.09 5.33 0.85
N SER A 48 -7.88 4.01 0.70
CA SER A 48 -6.79 3.28 1.32
C SER A 48 -6.01 2.47 0.28
N VAL A 49 -4.70 2.71 0.22
CA VAL A 49 -3.78 1.90 -0.59
C VAL A 49 -3.00 0.97 0.32
N TYR A 50 -2.90 -0.30 -0.06
CA TYR A 50 -2.14 -1.33 0.64
C TYR A 50 -0.96 -1.77 -0.23
N ILE A 51 0.22 -1.74 0.39
CA ILE A 51 1.49 -2.15 -0.19
C ILE A 51 1.95 -3.37 0.62
N ILE A 52 1.76 -4.56 0.07
CA ILE A 52 1.98 -5.85 0.75
C ILE A 52 3.03 -6.69 0.05
N ASP A 53 3.04 -6.70 -1.29
CA ASP A 53 4.05 -7.43 -2.04
C ASP A 53 5.41 -6.72 -1.98
N GLU A 54 6.47 -7.51 -2.19
CA GLU A 54 7.82 -7.00 -2.42
C GLU A 54 7.94 -6.33 -3.80
N GLY A 55 9.02 -5.56 -4.00
CA GLY A 55 9.33 -4.94 -5.28
C GLY A 55 8.88 -3.50 -5.44
N LEU A 56 8.49 -2.82 -4.36
CA LEU A 56 8.25 -1.38 -4.40
C LEU A 56 9.59 -0.64 -4.59
N GLU A 57 9.67 0.16 -5.66
CA GLU A 57 10.83 0.98 -5.98
C GLU A 57 10.54 2.48 -5.90
N ASP A 58 11.61 3.28 -5.86
CA ASP A 58 11.56 4.74 -5.76
C ASP A 58 10.70 5.35 -6.89
N GLU A 59 10.74 4.75 -8.09
CA GLU A 59 9.91 5.18 -9.23
C GLU A 59 8.40 4.99 -8.98
N ASP A 60 8.01 3.93 -8.28
CA ASP A 60 6.62 3.67 -7.90
C ASP A 60 6.16 4.65 -6.83
N VAL A 61 7.02 4.96 -5.86
CA VAL A 61 6.76 5.98 -4.84
C VAL A 61 6.52 7.34 -5.50
N MET A 62 7.40 7.74 -6.42
CA MET A 62 7.24 9.00 -7.15
C MET A 62 5.95 9.02 -7.99
N THR A 63 5.56 7.89 -8.57
CA THR A 63 4.30 7.75 -9.31
C THR A 63 3.09 7.90 -8.39
N LEU A 64 3.11 7.22 -7.24
CA LEU A 64 2.05 7.31 -6.23
C LEU A 64 1.84 8.76 -5.79
N ILE A 65 2.92 9.46 -5.45
CA ILE A 65 2.87 10.84 -4.96
C ILE A 65 2.32 11.79 -6.03
N LYS A 66 2.80 11.69 -7.27
CA LYS A 66 2.29 12.50 -8.39
C LYS A 66 0.79 12.32 -8.59
N ARG A 67 0.30 11.07 -8.54
CA ARG A 67 -1.14 10.79 -8.72
C ARG A 67 -1.98 11.34 -7.57
N ILE A 68 -1.46 11.36 -6.33
CA ILE A 68 -2.12 12.01 -5.19
C ILE A 68 -2.21 13.52 -5.40
N GLU A 69 -1.11 14.14 -5.81
CA GLU A 69 -0.99 15.59 -6.04
C GLU A 69 -1.86 16.08 -7.21
N ASN A 70 -1.92 15.30 -8.30
CA ASN A 70 -2.74 15.58 -9.48
C ASN A 70 -4.24 15.31 -9.28
N GLU A 71 -4.66 14.87 -8.09
CA GLU A 71 -6.05 14.47 -7.79
C GLU A 71 -6.55 13.25 -8.58
N GLU A 72 -5.65 12.53 -9.26
CA GLU A 72 -5.94 11.26 -9.93
C GLU A 72 -6.17 10.13 -8.92
N LEU A 73 -5.60 10.25 -7.72
CA LEU A 73 -5.73 9.30 -6.61
C LEU A 73 -6.19 10.02 -5.34
N ASP A 74 -7.48 9.90 -5.01
CA ASP A 74 -8.06 10.42 -3.76
C ASP A 74 -7.97 9.39 -2.63
N ILE A 75 -6.84 9.39 -1.91
CA ILE A 75 -6.60 8.53 -0.76
C ILE A 75 -6.33 9.35 0.49
N THR A 76 -6.64 8.78 1.65
CA THR A 76 -6.36 9.37 2.97
C THR A 76 -5.38 8.53 3.78
N ARG A 77 -5.11 7.29 3.35
CA ARG A 77 -4.10 6.44 3.98
C ARG A 77 -3.34 5.56 2.99
N VAL A 78 -2.08 5.32 3.32
CA VAL A 78 -1.22 4.30 2.72
C VAL A 78 -0.81 3.35 3.83
N VAL A 79 -1.11 2.07 3.66
CA VAL A 79 -0.79 0.99 4.59
C VAL A 79 0.34 0.16 4.00
N VAL A 80 1.44 0.02 4.72
CA VAL A 80 2.65 -0.66 4.23
C VAL A 80 2.97 -1.85 5.12
N TYR A 81 3.20 -3.00 4.49
CA TYR A 81 3.83 -4.14 5.15
C TYR A 81 5.34 -3.92 5.21
N VAL A 82 5.84 -3.61 6.41
CA VAL A 82 7.24 -3.18 6.61
C VAL A 82 8.23 -4.26 6.16
N HIS A 83 7.87 -5.53 6.28
CA HIS A 83 8.72 -6.65 5.90
C HIS A 83 8.90 -6.80 4.38
N SER A 84 8.01 -6.24 3.57
CA SER A 84 8.09 -6.31 2.10
C SER A 84 8.78 -5.12 1.45
N VAL A 85 9.08 -4.07 2.21
CA VAL A 85 9.61 -2.81 1.68
C VAL A 85 10.98 -2.52 2.27
N ARG A 86 11.93 -2.18 1.40
CA ARG A 86 13.27 -1.76 1.84
C ARG A 86 13.19 -0.51 2.70
N PHE A 87 14.01 -0.43 3.74
CA PHE A 87 14.03 0.71 4.66
C PHE A 87 14.23 2.06 3.94
N SER A 88 15.09 2.11 2.92
CA SER A 88 15.32 3.32 2.11
C SER A 88 14.03 3.82 1.44
N VAL A 89 13.30 2.92 0.79
CA VAL A 89 12.03 3.20 0.10
C VAL A 89 10.97 3.63 1.12
N LEU A 90 10.90 2.98 2.29
CA LEU A 90 9.97 3.36 3.36
C LEU A 90 10.25 4.78 3.88
N GLN A 91 11.52 5.17 4.05
CA GLN A 91 11.87 6.55 4.41
C GLN A 91 11.49 7.55 3.32
N GLU A 92 11.63 7.18 2.06
CA GLU A 92 11.21 8.00 0.94
C GLU A 92 9.69 8.21 0.92
N VAL A 93 8.90 7.14 1.06
CA VAL A 93 7.43 7.24 1.19
C VAL A 93 7.06 8.16 2.35
N ARG A 94 7.68 7.97 3.53
CA ARG A 94 7.44 8.80 4.72
C ARG A 94 7.77 10.27 4.47
N LYS A 95 8.87 10.56 3.78
CA LYS A 95 9.26 11.93 3.45
C LYS A 95 8.27 12.53 2.47
N ASN A 96 8.00 11.87 1.35
CA ASN A 96 7.14 12.40 0.30
C ASN A 96 5.70 12.61 0.77
N LEU A 97 5.12 11.69 1.56
CA LEU A 97 3.78 11.86 2.13
C LEU A 97 3.67 13.06 3.09
N LYS A 98 4.77 13.45 3.77
CA LYS A 98 4.80 14.64 4.65
C LYS A 98 4.85 15.97 3.89
N VAL A 99 5.42 15.99 2.69
CA VAL A 99 5.57 17.20 1.85
C VAL A 99 4.59 17.22 0.68
N LEU A 100 3.49 16.46 0.76
CA LEU A 100 2.42 16.50 -0.24
C LEU A 100 1.91 17.93 -0.43
N ARG A 101 1.78 18.31 -1.70
CA ARG A 101 1.19 19.58 -2.10
C ARG A 101 -0.34 19.56 -1.92
N ASN A 102 -0.97 20.74 -2.03
CA ASN A 102 -2.43 20.92 -2.02
C ASN A 102 -3.16 20.56 -0.71
N ASN A 103 -2.52 20.71 0.46
CA ASN A 103 -3.12 20.41 1.77
C ASN A 103 -3.69 18.97 1.89
N LYS A 104 -3.25 18.05 1.03
CA LYS A 104 -3.65 16.65 1.13
C LYS A 104 -2.93 16.01 2.31
N ASN A 105 -3.72 15.42 3.21
CA ASN A 105 -3.19 14.71 4.36
C ASN A 105 -3.39 13.21 4.15
N VAL A 106 -2.30 12.51 3.85
CA VAL A 106 -2.28 11.07 3.67
C VAL A 106 -1.49 10.44 4.81
N ALA A 107 -2.16 9.64 5.63
CA ALA A 107 -1.53 8.95 6.75
C ALA A 107 -0.74 7.73 6.25
N LEU A 108 0.51 7.59 6.71
CA LEU A 108 1.30 6.38 6.53
C LEU A 108 1.07 5.44 7.73
N ILE A 109 0.61 4.22 7.48
CA ILE A 109 0.38 3.19 8.50
C ILE A 109 1.33 2.03 8.23
N GLU A 110 2.29 1.84 9.11
CA GLU A 110 3.26 0.74 9.06
C GLU A 110 2.70 -0.46 9.82
N ARG A 111 2.69 -1.64 9.19
CA ARG A 111 2.22 -2.91 9.78
C ARG A 111 3.27 -4.00 9.65
N PHE A 112 3.31 -4.87 10.66
CA PHE A 112 4.21 -6.01 10.82
C PHE A 112 3.40 -7.31 10.83
#